data_AF-A0A497GCA3-F1
#
_entry.id   AF-A0A497GCA3-F1
#
_cell.length_a   1.000
_cell.length_b   1.000
_cell.length_c   1.000
_cell.angle_alpha   90.00
_cell.angle_beta   90.00
_cell.angle_gamma   90.00
#
_symmetry.space_group_name_H-M   'P 1'
#
loop_
_entity.id
_entity.type
_entity.pdbx_description
1 polymer ?
#
loop_
_entity_poly.entity_id
_entity_poly.type
_entity_poly.pdbx_seq_one_letter_code
_entity_poly.pdbx_strand_id
1 'polypeptide(L)'
;MRISVCNELFRGMGWAEALDVIAGLGYEGVEVAPFTLAEDVRELGRSERSRLREEAESRGLEVCALHWLLVSPPGLHLAHPDPAIRRRTVEYMGELARL
;
A
#
# COMPACT_ATOMS: atom_id res chain seq x y z
N MET A 1 -1.21 -21.80 -8.39
CA MET A 1 -0.49 -20.56 -8.76
C MET A 1 -1.44 -19.42 -8.41
N ARG A 2 -1.01 -18.42 -7.66
CA ARG A 2 -1.87 -17.29 -7.26
C ARG A 2 -1.54 -16.06 -8.08
N ILE A 3 -2.57 -15.33 -8.50
CA ILE A 3 -2.41 -14.11 -9.30
C ILE A 3 -2.85 -12.90 -8.47
N SER A 4 -1.99 -11.90 -8.38
CA SER A 4 -2.22 -10.63 -7.71
C SER A 4 -2.26 -9.47 -8.69
N VAL A 5 -2.84 -8.35 -8.25
CA VAL A 5 -2.85 -7.10 -9.00
C VAL A 5 -2.54 -5.92 -8.10
N CYS A 6 -1.83 -4.92 -8.63
CA CYS A 6 -1.59 -3.69 -7.90
C CYS A 6 -2.86 -2.83 -7.85
N ASN A 7 -3.24 -2.38 -6.66
CA ASN A 7 -4.42 -1.51 -6.48
C ASN A 7 -4.29 -0.15 -7.18
N GLU A 8 -3.07 0.26 -7.51
CA GLU A 8 -2.78 1.48 -8.25
C GLU A 8 -3.50 1.56 -9.60
N LEU A 9 -3.74 0.42 -10.25
CA LEU A 9 -4.49 0.36 -11.52
C LEU A 9 -5.95 0.82 -11.37
N PHE A 10 -6.46 0.87 -10.14
CA PHE A 10 -7.83 1.28 -9.77
C PHE A 10 -7.86 2.66 -9.11
N ARG A 11 -6.81 3.47 -9.30
CA ARG A 11 -6.73 4.83 -8.77
C ARG A 11 -7.96 5.64 -9.18
N GLY A 12 -8.56 6.34 -8.21
CA GLY A 12 -9.80 7.10 -8.38
C GLY A 12 -11.05 6.38 -7.85
N MET A 13 -10.96 5.07 -7.62
CA MET A 13 -11.98 4.31 -6.88
C MET A 13 -11.69 4.34 -5.38
N GLY A 14 -12.75 4.17 -4.57
CA GLY A 14 -12.58 3.90 -3.15
C GLY A 14 -11.95 2.52 -2.92
N TRP A 15 -11.25 2.32 -1.80
CA TRP A 15 -10.58 1.05 -1.50
C TRP A 15 -11.51 -0.17 -1.60
N ALA A 16 -12.68 -0.12 -0.95
CA ALA A 16 -13.67 -1.20 -0.99
C ALA A 16 -14.18 -1.48 -2.42
N GLU A 17 -14.44 -0.43 -3.21
CA GLU A 17 -14.88 -0.55 -4.61
C GLU A 17 -13.81 -1.21 -5.47
N ALA A 18 -12.54 -0.79 -5.33
CA ALA A 18 -11.42 -1.42 -6.03
C ALA A 18 -11.31 -2.91 -5.67
N LEU A 19 -11.45 -3.27 -4.39
CA LEU A 19 -11.42 -4.66 -3.96
C LEU A 19 -12.59 -5.48 -4.54
N ASP A 20 -13.80 -4.91 -4.62
CA ASP A 20 -14.96 -5.58 -5.23
C ASP A 20 -14.67 -5.90 -6.72
N VAL A 21 -14.08 -4.96 -7.45
CA VAL A 21 -13.68 -5.17 -8.85
C VAL A 21 -12.56 -6.22 -8.95
N ILE A 22 -11.52 -6.12 -8.13
CA ILE A 22 -10.39 -7.06 -8.14
C ILE A 22 -10.87 -8.49 -7.86
N ALA A 23 -11.71 -8.69 -6.85
CA ALA A 23 -12.29 -9.99 -6.53
C ALA A 23 -13.20 -10.49 -7.66
N GLY A 24 -14.03 -9.61 -8.24
CA GLY A 24 -14.91 -9.94 -9.36
C GLY A 24 -14.17 -10.36 -10.63
N LEU A 25 -12.94 -9.88 -10.83
CA LEU A 25 -12.06 -10.29 -11.93
C LEU A 25 -11.34 -11.63 -11.68
N GLY A 26 -11.48 -12.21 -10.49
CA GLY A 26 -10.89 -13.51 -10.14
C GLY A 26 -9.44 -13.46 -9.66
N TYR A 27 -8.93 -12.28 -9.27
CA TYR A 27 -7.64 -12.19 -8.59
C TYR A 27 -7.74 -12.77 -7.17
N GLU A 28 -6.62 -13.29 -6.68
CA GLU A 28 -6.52 -13.92 -5.36
C GLU A 28 -5.70 -13.08 -4.37
N GLY A 29 -5.20 -11.93 -4.82
CA GLY A 29 -4.38 -11.03 -4.02
C GLY A 29 -4.34 -9.62 -4.56
N VAL A 30 -4.08 -8.69 -3.66
CA VAL A 30 -3.86 -7.28 -3.96
C VAL A 30 -2.47 -6.86 -3.48
N GLU A 31 -1.76 -6.14 -4.33
CA GLU A 31 -0.51 -5.48 -3.99
C GLU A 31 -0.81 -4.01 -3.71
N VAL A 32 -0.49 -3.53 -2.52
CA VAL A 32 -0.88 -2.20 -2.06
C VAL A 32 0.20 -1.19 -2.44
N ALA A 33 -0.18 -0.21 -3.24
CA ALA A 33 0.54 1.03 -3.42
C ALA A 33 0.08 2.03 -2.34
N PRO A 34 0.85 2.29 -1.27
CA PRO A 34 0.36 3.02 -0.10
C PRO A 34 -0.12 4.44 -0.42
N PHE A 35 0.49 5.07 -1.43
CA PHE A 35 0.16 6.42 -1.85
C PHE A 35 -1.28 6.59 -2.37
N THR A 36 -1.96 5.49 -2.72
CA THR A 36 -3.38 5.53 -3.12
C THR A 36 -4.32 5.54 -1.91
N LEU A 37 -3.82 5.27 -0.71
CA LEU A 37 -4.60 5.17 0.54
C LEU A 37 -4.38 6.38 1.44
N ALA A 38 -3.17 6.93 1.46
CA ALA A 38 -2.82 8.16 2.15
C ALA A 38 -1.64 8.86 1.44
N GLU A 39 -1.50 10.18 1.61
CA GLU A 39 -0.32 10.89 1.11
C GLU A 39 0.95 10.40 1.82
N ASP A 40 0.83 10.10 3.12
CA ASP A 40 1.90 9.53 3.92
C ASP A 40 1.39 8.33 4.73
N VAL A 41 2.04 7.17 4.59
CA VAL A 41 1.62 5.95 5.29
C VAL A 41 1.66 6.08 6.82
N ARG A 42 2.38 7.07 7.36
CA ARG A 42 2.43 7.39 8.79
C ARG A 42 1.12 7.94 9.34
N GLU A 43 0.25 8.42 8.47
CA GLU A 43 -1.11 8.87 8.81
C GLU A 43 -2.07 7.69 9.00
N LEU A 44 -1.73 6.54 8.43
CA LEU A 44 -2.49 5.31 8.59
C LEU A 44 -2.08 4.62 9.90
N GLY A 45 -2.89 4.83 10.94
CA GLY A 45 -2.76 4.15 12.22
C GLY A 45 -3.06 2.64 12.14
N ARG A 46 -2.67 1.91 13.18
CA ARG A 46 -2.80 0.45 13.26
C ARG A 46 -4.23 -0.09 13.06
N SER A 47 -5.23 0.60 13.61
CA SER A 47 -6.63 0.20 13.46
C SER A 47 -7.10 0.34 12.00
N GLU A 48 -6.66 1.40 11.32
CA GLU A 48 -7.00 1.67 9.92
C GLU A 48 -6.36 0.62 9.02
N ARG A 49 -5.08 0.32 9.23
CA ARG A 49 -4.36 -0.76 8.52
C ARG A 49 -5.02 -2.13 8.71
N SER A 50 -5.47 -2.41 9.94
CA SER A 50 -6.21 -3.64 10.25
C SER A 50 -7.54 -3.68 9.50
N ARG A 51 -8.30 -2.57 9.49
CA ARG A 51 -9.56 -2.48 8.73
C ARG A 51 -9.35 -2.70 7.24
N LEU A 52 -8.36 -2.05 6.62
CA LEU A 52 -8.05 -2.19 5.20
C LEU A 52 -7.72 -3.65 4.82
N ARG A 53 -6.97 -4.35 5.69
CA ARG A 53 -6.67 -5.78 5.53
C ARG A 53 -7.92 -6.64 5.66
N GLU A 54 -8.73 -6.42 6.70
CA GLU A 54 -9.99 -7.15 6.92
C GLU A 54 -10.97 -6.96 5.75
N GLU A 55 -11.04 -5.76 5.18
CA GLU A 55 -11.85 -5.46 3.99
C GLU A 55 -11.41 -6.29 2.78
N ALA A 56 -10.11 -6.45 2.53
CA ALA A 56 -9.59 -7.32 1.47
C ALA A 56 -9.89 -8.80 1.76
N GLU A 57 -9.61 -9.27 2.98
CA GLU A 57 -9.78 -10.67 3.37
C GLU A 57 -11.25 -11.11 3.32
N SER A 58 -12.18 -10.23 3.68
CA SER A 58 -13.62 -10.49 3.57
C SER A 58 -14.11 -10.73 2.14
N ARG A 59 -13.32 -10.33 1.13
CA ARG A 59 -13.57 -10.53 -0.31
C ARG A 59 -12.75 -11.67 -0.90
N GLY A 60 -12.06 -12.44 -0.07
CA GLY A 60 -11.18 -13.52 -0.50
C GLY A 60 -9.86 -13.04 -1.10
N LEU A 61 -9.49 -11.77 -0.89
CA LEU A 61 -8.23 -11.20 -1.36
C LEU A 61 -7.20 -11.16 -0.23
N GLU A 62 -5.99 -11.62 -0.51
CA GLU A 62 -4.85 -11.40 0.39
C GLU A 62 -4.13 -10.11 0.05
N VAL A 63 -3.78 -9.32 1.07
CA VAL A 63 -2.79 -8.24 0.93
C VAL A 63 -1.40 -8.85 0.89
N CYS A 64 -0.86 -9.05 -0.31
CA CYS A 64 0.29 -9.93 -0.54
C CYS A 64 1.63 -9.21 -0.71
N ALA A 65 1.61 -7.93 -1.11
CA ALA A 65 2.84 -7.13 -1.25
C ALA A 65 2.55 -5.63 -1.13
N LEU A 66 3.64 -4.86 -1.03
CA LEU A 66 3.62 -3.40 -1.16
C LEU A 66 4.37 -2.99 -2.44
N HIS A 67 3.87 -2.00 -3.15
CA HIS A 67 4.47 -1.48 -4.39
C HIS A 67 4.57 0.05 -4.35
N TRP A 68 5.41 0.66 -5.20
CA TRP A 68 5.56 2.12 -5.31
C TRP A 68 5.91 2.83 -4.00
N LEU A 69 6.77 2.21 -3.19
CA LEU A 69 7.01 2.60 -1.79
C LEU A 69 7.50 4.03 -1.60
N LEU A 70 8.18 4.64 -2.57
CA LEU A 70 8.80 5.96 -2.42
C LEU A 70 8.13 7.04 -3.27
N VAL A 71 6.93 6.77 -3.82
CA VAL A 71 6.17 7.75 -4.61
C VAL A 71 5.68 8.90 -3.73
N SER A 72 5.20 8.58 -2.53
CA SER A 72 4.75 9.57 -1.55
C SER A 72 5.16 9.18 -0.12
N PRO A 73 5.34 10.16 0.78
CA PRO A 73 5.38 11.60 0.51
C PRO A 73 6.58 12.01 -0.36
N PRO A 74 6.57 13.21 -0.98
CA PRO A 74 7.68 13.68 -1.80
C PRO A 74 9.01 13.75 -1.01
N GLY A 75 10.12 13.69 -1.75
CA GLY A 75 11.47 13.82 -1.20
C GLY A 75 12.02 12.56 -0.51
N LEU A 76 11.44 11.39 -0.77
CA LEU A 76 12.01 10.10 -0.36
C LEU A 76 12.99 9.61 -1.42
N HIS A 77 14.20 9.23 -1.01
CA HIS A 77 15.24 8.73 -1.92
C HIS A 77 16.32 7.96 -1.14
N LEU A 78 16.39 6.65 -1.35
CA LEU A 78 17.25 5.75 -0.56
C LEU A 78 18.76 6.03 -0.73
N ALA A 79 19.19 6.39 -1.94
CA ALA A 79 20.59 6.65 -2.29
C ALA A 79 20.93 8.14 -2.46
N HIS A 80 20.21 9.05 -1.80
CA HIS A 80 20.40 10.50 -1.98
C HIS A 80 21.76 10.95 -1.40
N PRO A 81 22.48 11.94 -1.96
CA PRO A 81 23.76 12.42 -1.39
C PRO A 81 23.60 12.99 0.03
N ASP A 82 22.50 13.67 0.31
CA ASP A 82 22.17 14.17 1.65
C ASP A 82 21.83 13.03 2.62
N PRO A 83 22.59 12.84 3.73
CA PRO A 83 22.29 11.84 4.74
C PRO A 83 20.95 12.01 5.46
N ALA A 84 20.40 13.24 5.55
CA ALA A 84 19.10 13.48 6.17
C ALA A 84 17.97 12.85 5.36
N ILE A 85 18.00 12.98 4.03
CA ILE A 85 17.01 12.37 3.13
C ILE A 85 17.09 10.84 3.19
N ARG A 86 18.29 10.26 3.22
CA ARG A 86 18.46 8.80 3.38
C ARG A 86 17.86 8.31 4.70
N ARG A 87 18.14 9.00 5.81
CA ARG A 87 17.62 8.65 7.14
C ARG A 87 16.09 8.68 7.17
N ARG A 88 15.48 9.78 6.70
CA ARG A 88 14.03 9.91 6.56
C ARG A 88 13.43 8.79 5.71
N THR A 89 14.10 8.40 4.63
CA THR A 89 13.65 7.33 3.74
C THR A 89 13.66 5.96 4.43
N VAL A 90 14.73 5.65 5.18
CA VAL A 90 14.82 4.40 5.94
C VAL A 90 13.80 4.35 7.07
N GLU A 91 13.58 5.45 7.77
CA GLU A 91 12.53 5.56 8.81
C GLU A 91 11.15 5.28 8.20
N TYR A 92 10.83 5.90 7.06
CA TYR A 92 9.59 5.67 6.33
C TYR A 92 9.42 4.19 5.90
N MET A 93 10.49 3.56 5.40
CA MET A 93 10.47 2.12 5.09
C MET A 93 10.19 1.26 6.33
N GLY A 94 10.67 1.69 7.50
CA GLY A 94 10.34 1.05 8.78
C GLY A 94 8.84 1.14 9.10
N GLU A 95 8.19 2.26 8.81
CA GLU A 95 6.74 2.43 9.01
C GLU A 95 5.91 1.58 8.06
N LEU A 96 6.39 1.33 6.83
CA LEU A 96 5.74 0.41 5.89
C LEU A 96 5.72 -1.05 6.39
N ALA A 97 6.72 -1.45 7.17
CA ALA A 97 6.84 -2.81 7.70
C ALA A 97 6.04 -3.06 9.00
N ARG A 98 5.35 -2.04 9.53
CA ARG A 98 4.54 -2.14 10.75
C ARG A 98 3.07 -2.41 10.43
N LEU A 99 2.39 -3.14 11.31
CA LEU A 99 0.94 -3.37 11.27
C LEU A 99 0.20 -2.33 12.11
#